data_AF-V5FT69-F1
#
_entry.id   AF-V5FT69-F1
#
_cell.length_a   1.000
_cell.length_b   1.000
_cell.length_c   1.000
_cell.angle_alpha   90.00
_cell.angle_beta   90.00
_cell.angle_gamma   90.00
#
_symmetry.space_group_name_H-M   'P 1'
#
loop_
_entity.id
_entity.type
_entity.pdbx_description
1 polymer ?
#
loop_
_entity_poly.entity_id
_entity_poly.type
_entity_poly.pdbx_seq_one_letter_code
_entity_poly.pdbx_strand_id
1 'polypeptide(L)'
;MINGEPADPSFLRGPQTIMAGREGLETSELGLEFRVRPKHFKRGNMKLKCLATIATLYLVSNEESVEGERPQKASVLESRGTAAPSGSRADRVQAAGSRQAFLPHVSLVTLCCLGYALLLASSR
;
A
#
# COMPACT_ATOMS: atom_id res chain seq x y z
N MET A 1 -10.84 11.77 13.65
CA MET A 1 -11.13 10.56 14.46
C MET A 1 -10.11 9.49 14.15
N ILE A 2 -9.80 8.62 15.11
CA ILE A 2 -8.87 7.50 14.95
C ILE A 2 -9.63 6.21 15.32
N ASN A 3 -9.77 5.28 14.38
CA ASN A 3 -10.43 3.99 14.55
C ASN A 3 -11.86 4.06 15.14
N GLY A 4 -12.66 5.02 14.68
CA GLY A 4 -14.03 5.23 15.15
C GLY A 4 -14.16 6.06 16.42
N GLU A 5 -13.06 6.42 17.08
CA GLU A 5 -13.05 7.21 18.31
C GLU A 5 -12.61 8.66 18.06
N PRO A 6 -13.09 9.64 18.86
CA PRO A 6 -12.51 10.97 18.89
C PRO A 6 -10.99 10.91 19.12
N ALA A 7 -10.25 11.76 18.42
CA ALA A 7 -8.81 11.86 18.65
C ALA A 7 -8.55 12.55 19.99
N ASP A 8 -7.45 12.18 20.64
CA ASP A 8 -6.97 12.89 21.83
C ASP A 8 -6.74 14.37 21.46
N PRO A 9 -7.26 15.34 22.25
CA PRO A 9 -7.07 16.76 21.98
C PRO A 9 -5.61 17.20 21.84
N SER A 10 -4.67 16.50 22.50
CA SER A 10 -3.24 16.77 22.39
C SER A 10 -2.67 16.50 20.98
N PHE A 11 -3.38 15.74 20.14
CA PHE A 11 -3.02 15.49 18.74
C PHE A 11 -3.67 16.48 17.78
N LEU A 12 -4.53 17.38 18.26
CA LEU A 12 -5.23 18.34 17.40
C LEU A 12 -4.39 19.60 17.20
N ARG A 13 -4.47 20.19 16.01
CA ARG A 13 -3.76 21.42 15.64
C ARG A 13 -4.72 22.43 15.03
N GLY A 14 -4.64 23.68 15.48
CA GLY A 14 -5.60 24.71 15.11
C GLY A 14 -6.83 24.71 16.04
N PRO A 15 -8.03 25.05 15.53
CA PRO A 15 -8.35 25.23 14.13
C PRO A 15 -7.70 26.48 13.51
N GLN A 16 -7.40 26.42 12.22
CA GLN A 16 -7.00 27.57 11.43
C GLN A 16 -8.18 28.01 10.58
N THR A 17 -8.46 29.31 10.59
CA THR A 17 -9.56 29.90 9.85
C THR A 17 -9.01 30.70 8.67
N ILE A 18 -9.47 30.37 7.47
CA ILE A 18 -9.02 30.95 6.21
C ILE A 18 -10.24 31.54 5.51
N MET A 19 -10.15 32.82 5.15
CA MET A 19 -11.14 33.48 4.29
C MET A 19 -10.80 33.20 2.83
N ALA A 20 -11.74 32.60 2.11
CA ALA A 20 -11.62 32.26 0.70
C ALA A 20 -12.51 33.16 -0.17
N GLY A 21 -11.97 33.51 -1.34
CA GLY A 21 -12.71 34.21 -2.40
C GLY A 21 -13.03 35.67 -2.11
N ARG A 22 -13.75 36.31 -3.04
CA ARG A 22 -14.21 37.71 -2.91
C ARG A 22 -15.52 37.80 -2.13
N GLU A 23 -16.23 36.69 -2.07
CA GLU A 23 -17.48 36.46 -1.35
C GLU A 23 -17.30 36.36 0.17
N GLY A 24 -16.05 36.19 0.64
CA GLY A 24 -15.73 36.13 2.07
C GLY A 24 -16.19 34.84 2.74
N LEU A 25 -16.06 33.70 2.05
CA LEU A 25 -16.38 32.41 2.65
C LEU A 25 -15.32 32.02 3.68
N GLU A 26 -15.75 31.61 4.86
CA GLU A 26 -14.86 31.17 5.92
C GLU A 26 -14.69 29.64 5.87
N THR A 27 -13.46 29.17 5.85
CA THR A 27 -13.10 27.75 5.99
C THR A 27 -12.31 27.57 7.28
N SER A 28 -12.74 26.65 8.14
CA SER A 28 -12.01 26.30 9.35
C SER A 28 -11.48 24.87 9.25
N GLU A 29 -10.18 24.71 9.45
CA GLU A 29 -9.50 23.41 9.37
C GLU A 29 -8.92 23.03 10.72
N LEU A 30 -9.28 21.83 11.20
CA LEU A 30 -8.71 21.23 12.40
C LEU A 30 -7.77 20.08 11.99
N GLY A 31 -6.48 20.30 12.17
CA GLY A 31 -5.44 19.32 11.85
C GLY A 31 -5.38 18.19 12.88
N LEU A 32 -4.97 17.00 12.41
CA LEU A 32 -4.65 15.85 13.25
C LEU A 32 -3.18 15.48 13.05
N GLU A 33 -2.38 15.64 14.09
CA GLU A 33 -0.94 15.41 14.06
C GLU A 33 -0.50 14.55 15.25
N PHE A 34 0.00 13.35 14.97
CA PHE A 34 0.52 12.44 15.98
C PHE A 34 1.50 11.45 15.37
N ARG A 35 2.39 10.91 16.21
CA ARG A 35 3.27 9.81 15.79
C ARG A 35 2.52 8.49 15.85
N VAL A 36 2.41 7.82 14.71
CA VAL A 36 1.85 6.47 14.63
C VAL A 36 2.70 5.47 15.42
N ARG A 37 2.05 4.58 16.16
CA ARG A 37 2.66 3.53 17.00
C ARG A 37 1.89 2.23 16.80
N PRO A 38 2.48 1.06 17.09
CA PRO A 38 1.79 -0.23 16.93
C PRO A 38 0.41 -0.30 17.61
N LYS A 39 0.26 0.35 18.78
CA LYS A 39 -1.02 0.41 19.51
C LYS A 39 -2.18 1.09 18.77
N HIS A 40 -1.89 1.87 17.72
CA HIS A 40 -2.93 2.53 16.93
C HIS A 40 -3.49 1.63 15.83
N PHE A 41 -2.85 0.50 15.53
CA PHE A 41 -3.36 -0.47 14.57
C PHE A 41 -4.33 -1.43 15.27
N LYS A 42 -5.56 -1.51 14.76
CA LYS A 42 -6.54 -2.53 15.16
C LYS A 42 -6.57 -3.58 14.05
N ARG A 43 -6.27 -4.85 14.37
CA ARG A 43 -6.28 -5.96 13.39
C ARG A 43 -5.37 -5.71 12.18
N GLY A 44 -4.25 -5.00 12.37
CA GLY A 44 -3.26 -4.75 11.33
C GLY A 44 -3.54 -3.54 10.43
N ASN A 45 -4.62 -2.77 10.65
CA ASN A 45 -4.82 -1.48 9.99
C ASN A 45 -5.21 -0.38 10.99
N MET A 46 -5.04 0.87 10.56
CA MET A 46 -5.47 2.05 11.30
C MET A 46 -6.37 2.87 10.39
N LYS A 47 -7.54 3.27 10.90
CA LYS A 47 -8.51 4.09 10.17
C LYS A 47 -8.51 5.52 10.67
N LEU A 48 -8.47 6.47 9.75
CA LEU A 48 -8.59 7.90 10.02
C LEU A 48 -9.87 8.40 9.37
N LYS A 49 -10.69 9.13 10.14
CA LYS A 49 -11.91 9.76 9.61
C LYS A 49 -11.87 11.26 9.85
N CYS A 50 -12.03 12.03 8.77
CA CYS A 50 -12.20 13.48 8.80
C CYS A 50 -13.69 13.81 8.70
N LEU A 51 -14.14 14.80 9.48
CA LEU A 51 -15.51 15.30 9.48
C LEU A 51 -15.46 16.80 9.17
N ALA A 52 -16.23 17.23 8.18
CA ALA A 52 -16.44 18.63 7.86
C ALA A 52 -17.93 18.95 8.05
N THR A 53 -18.20 20.09 8.68
CA THR A 53 -19.57 20.54 8.95
C THR A 53 -19.76 21.99 8.51
N ILE A 54 -20.87 22.27 7.85
CA ILE A 54 -21.33 23.64 7.60
C ILE A 54 -22.58 23.85 8.43
N ALA A 55 -22.49 24.73 9.43
CA ALA A 55 -23.51 24.89 10.47
C ALA A 55 -23.91 23.53 11.11
N THR A 56 -25.20 23.30 11.35
CA THR A 56 -25.72 22.09 12.02
C THR A 56 -26.30 21.04 11.06
N LEU A 57 -26.41 21.33 9.77
CA LEU A 57 -27.22 20.55 8.82
C LEU A 57 -26.40 19.79 7.79
N TYR A 58 -25.24 20.32 7.39
CA TYR A 58 -24.43 19.73 6.35
C TYR A 58 -23.19 19.08 6.97
N LEU A 59 -23.12 17.76 6.90
CA LEU A 59 -22.00 16.96 7.40
C LEU A 59 -21.48 16.07 6.29
N VAL A 60 -20.17 16.16 6.06
CA VAL A 60 -19.45 15.33 5.09
C VAL A 60 -18.29 14.67 5.80
N SER A 61 -17.99 13.43 5.43
CA SER A 61 -16.87 12.70 6.01
C SER A 61 -16.11 11.91 4.97
N ASN A 62 -14.79 11.86 5.12
CA ASN A 62 -13.94 10.90 4.42
C ASN A 62 -13.23 9.98 5.43
N GLU A 63 -13.12 8.69 5.10
CA GLU A 63 -12.40 7.68 5.90
C GLU A 63 -11.29 7.05 5.05
N GLU A 64 -10.07 7.06 5.58
CA GLU A 64 -8.89 6.46 4.97
C GLU A 64 -8.30 5.39 5.89
N SER A 65 -7.73 4.34 5.29
CA SER A 65 -7.12 3.22 6.03
C SER A 65 -5.63 3.08 5.70
N VAL A 66 -4.82 2.88 6.73
CA VAL A 66 -3.38 2.63 6.63
C VAL A 66 -3.10 1.21 7.07
N GLU A 67 -2.46 0.41 6.22
CA GLU A 67 -1.98 -0.93 6.61
C GLU A 67 -0.73 -0.83 7.49
N GLY A 68 -0.70 -1.61 8.56
CA GLY A 68 0.50 -1.77 9.37
C GLY A 68 1.53 -2.63 8.66
N GLU A 69 2.81 -2.37 8.95
CA GLU A 69 3.89 -3.22 8.47
C GLU A 69 3.70 -4.63 9.01
N ARG A 70 3.62 -5.60 8.08
CA ARG A 70 3.55 -7.02 8.46
C ARG A 70 4.93 -7.42 8.98
N PRO A 71 5.05 -8.08 10.15
CA PRO A 71 6.32 -8.63 10.58
C PRO A 71 6.85 -9.53 9.47
N GLN A 72 8.04 -9.23 8.95
CA GLN A 72 8.73 -10.13 8.03
C GLN A 72 8.91 -11.45 8.78
N LYS A 73 8.24 -12.52 8.33
CA LYS A 73 8.50 -13.86 8.84
C LYS A 73 9.99 -14.10 8.68
N ALA A 74 10.72 -14.19 9.80
CA ALA A 74 12.13 -14.53 9.80
C ALA A 74 12.30 -15.77 8.92
N SER A 75 13.11 -15.65 7.87
CA SER A 75 13.42 -16.78 6.99
C SER A 75 13.96 -17.90 7.87
N VAL A 76 13.21 -18.99 7.97
CA VAL A 76 13.65 -20.20 8.66
C VAL A 76 14.89 -20.68 7.94
N LEU A 77 16.06 -20.48 8.54
CA LEU A 77 17.32 -21.08 8.12
C LEU A 77 17.21 -22.58 8.42
N GLU A 78 16.79 -23.36 7.42
CA GLU A 78 16.94 -24.82 7.49
C GLU A 78 18.43 -25.14 7.51
N SER A 79 18.95 -25.49 8.69
CA SER A 79 20.28 -26.06 8.85
C SER A 79 20.27 -27.44 8.20
N ARG A 80 20.72 -27.55 6.95
CA ARG A 80 20.93 -28.83 6.28
C ARG A 80 22.07 -29.56 6.98
N GLY A 81 21.72 -30.51 7.84
CA GLY A 81 22.66 -31.41 8.51
C GLY A 81 23.54 -32.14 7.49
N THR A 82 24.84 -32.15 7.78
CA THR A 82 25.89 -32.87 7.07
C THR A 82 25.66 -34.38 7.21
N ALA A 83 25.30 -35.06 6.11
CA ALA A 83 25.42 -36.51 5.98
C ALA A 83 26.45 -36.82 4.89
N ALA A 84 27.46 -37.62 5.27
CA ALA A 84 28.61 -38.04 4.48
C ALA A 84 28.24 -38.85 3.21
N PRO A 85 29.16 -39.00 2.24
CA PRO A 85 28.84 -39.52 0.92
C PRO A 85 28.85 -41.06 0.93
N SER A 86 27.80 -41.68 0.42
CA SER A 86 27.80 -43.11 0.12
C SER A 86 27.03 -43.38 -1.17
N GLY A 87 27.74 -43.93 -2.15
CA GLY A 87 27.20 -45.03 -2.95
C GLY A 87 26.57 -44.70 -4.31
N SER A 88 27.37 -45.01 -5.33
CA SER A 88 26.98 -45.76 -6.54
C SER A 88 26.15 -45.10 -7.66
N ARG A 89 26.74 -45.17 -8.85
CA ARG A 89 26.19 -44.83 -10.17
C ARG A 89 25.22 -45.91 -10.71
N ALA A 90 24.58 -45.56 -11.83
CA ALA A 90 23.65 -46.28 -12.72
C ALA A 90 22.17 -46.01 -12.39
N ASP A 91 21.25 -45.76 -13.32
CA ASP A 91 21.13 -46.21 -14.72
C ASP A 91 20.18 -45.27 -15.52
N ARG A 92 20.21 -45.35 -16.85
CA ARG A 92 19.62 -44.41 -17.83
C ARG A 92 18.51 -45.08 -18.64
N VAL A 93 17.34 -44.45 -18.80
CA VAL A 93 16.39 -44.65 -19.95
C VAL A 93 15.37 -43.49 -19.95
N GLN A 94 15.34 -42.60 -20.98
CA GLN A 94 14.43 -42.58 -22.16
C GLN A 94 12.92 -42.61 -21.80
N ALA A 95 12.00 -41.79 -22.32
CA ALA A 95 11.92 -40.97 -23.52
C ALA A 95 10.73 -39.97 -23.44
N ALA A 96 10.61 -39.15 -24.50
CA ALA A 96 9.39 -38.55 -25.04
C ALA A 96 8.80 -37.29 -24.37
N GLY A 97 9.22 -36.14 -24.90
CA GLY A 97 8.34 -35.25 -25.67
C GLY A 97 7.16 -34.59 -24.95
N SER A 98 7.37 -33.34 -24.53
CA SER A 98 6.37 -32.30 -24.79
C SER A 98 7.07 -30.95 -24.94
N ARG A 99 7.15 -30.46 -26.18
CA ARG A 99 7.50 -29.06 -26.44
C ARG A 99 6.30 -28.22 -26.02
N GLN A 100 6.23 -27.85 -24.75
CA GLN A 100 5.40 -26.71 -24.37
C GLN A 100 6.04 -25.48 -25.02
N ALA A 101 5.42 -25.04 -26.12
CA ALA A 101 5.68 -23.74 -26.69
C ALA A 101 5.40 -22.71 -25.60
N PHE A 102 6.45 -22.21 -24.96
CA PHE A 102 6.39 -21.02 -24.14
C PHE A 102 6.03 -19.87 -25.09
N LEU A 103 4.74 -19.59 -25.22
CA LEU A 103 4.27 -18.30 -25.69
C LEU A 103 4.89 -17.26 -24.76
N PRO A 104 5.66 -16.28 -25.25
CA PRO A 104 6.19 -15.24 -24.39
C PRO A 104 4.99 -14.47 -23.85
N HIS A 105 4.75 -14.59 -22.54
CA HIS A 105 3.79 -13.75 -21.85
C HIS A 105 4.38 -12.33 -21.84
N VAL A 106 4.12 -11.57 -22.90
CA VAL A 106 4.54 -10.17 -22.99
C VAL A 106 3.86 -9.45 -21.83
N SER A 107 4.67 -8.99 -20.88
CA SER A 107 4.16 -8.27 -19.71
C SER A 107 3.42 -7.01 -20.17
N LEU A 108 2.31 -6.69 -19.51
CA LEU A 108 1.56 -5.45 -19.75
C LEU A 108 2.49 -4.22 -19.65
N VAL A 109 3.53 -4.33 -18.81
CA VAL A 109 4.58 -3.31 -18.63
C VAL A 109 5.36 -3.09 -19.94
N THR A 110 5.78 -4.16 -20.63
CA THR A 110 6.51 -4.04 -21.90
C THR A 110 5.67 -3.42 -23.02
N LEU A 111 4.38 -3.74 -23.09
CA LEU A 111 3.44 -3.11 -24.02
C LEU A 111 3.28 -1.61 -23.73
N CYS A 112 3.15 -1.26 -22.45
CA CYS A 112 2.99 0.13 -22.01
C CYS A 112 4.25 0.95 -22.29
N CYS A 113 5.44 0.40 -22.04
CA CYS A 113 6.72 1.06 -22.33
C CYS A 113 6.90 1.33 -23.82
N LEU A 114 6.58 0.36 -24.69
CA LEU A 114 6.69 0.54 -26.15
C LEU A 114 5.68 1.58 -26.66
N GLY A 115 4.45 1.58 -26.14
CA GLY A 115 3.44 2.59 -26.48
C GLY A 115 3.89 4.00 -26.09
N TYR A 116 4.45 4.17 -24.89
CA TYR A 116 4.93 5.48 -24.42
C TYR A 116 6.13 5.97 -25.24
N ALA A 117 7.06 5.07 -25.58
CA ALA A 117 8.21 5.39 -26.42
C ALA A 117 7.79 5.82 -27.84
N LEU A 118 6.79 5.16 -28.44
CA LEU A 118 6.25 5.52 -29.75
C LEU A 118 5.54 6.88 -29.72
N LEU A 119 4.75 7.15 -28.68
CA LEU A 119 4.10 8.45 -28.49
C LEU A 119 5.11 9.60 -28.42
N LEU A 120 6.20 9.41 -27.67
CA LEU A 120 7.28 10.39 -27.60
C LEU A 120 7.96 10.60 -28.97
N ALA A 121 8.17 9.52 -29.73
CA ALA A 121 8.77 9.59 -31.06
C ALA A 121 7.89 10.29 -32.11
N SER A 122 6.56 10.20 -31.99
CA SER A 122 5.62 10.90 -32.87
C SER A 122 5.36 12.37 -32.50
N SER A 123 5.84 12.79 -31.33
CA SER A 123 5.72 14.17 -30.84
C SER A 123 6.94 15.06 -31.14
N ARG A 124 7.84 14.59 -32.01
CA ARG A 124 8.98 15.34 -32.57
C ARG A 124 8.79 15.47 -34.08
#